data_AF-A0A369Z9Q2-F1
#
_entry.id   AF-A0A369Z9Q2-F1
#
_cell.length_a   1.000
_cell.length_b   1.000
_cell.length_c   1.000
_cell.angle_alpha   90.00
_cell.angle_beta   90.00
_cell.angle_gamma   90.00
#
_symmetry.space_group_name_H-M   'P 1'
#
loop_
_entity.id
_entity.type
_entity.pdbx_description
1 polymer ?
#
loop_
_entity_poly.entity_id
_entity_poly.type
_entity_poly.pdbx_seq_one_letter_code
_entity_poly.pdbx_strand_id
1 'polypeptide(L)'
;MKKYIPILFCSIFYTSHSIADPFYGEEQEKESTSKTKSTITKKGVKTTSCELPENANIVNIPIEFEELKLVGVLKYNNITKALFIDKNSQLFDFSQNDFIKDKSIQINEINTKAVKYTNWDLTDDCNRPYQITLKL
;
A
#
# COMPACT_ATOMS: atom_id res chain seq x y z
N MET A 1 68.86 38.30 10.65
CA MET A 1 67.66 39.17 10.59
C MET A 1 66.92 38.71 9.33
N LYS A 2 65.68 38.23 9.29
CA LYS A 2 64.45 38.46 10.04
C LYS A 2 63.69 37.13 10.12
N LYS A 3 63.01 36.90 11.25
CA LYS A 3 61.97 35.89 11.46
C LYS A 3 60.63 36.38 10.85
N TYR A 4 59.57 35.61 11.12
CA TYR A 4 58.13 35.86 10.94
C TYR A 4 57.55 35.29 9.65
N ILE A 5 56.44 34.55 9.60
CA ILE A 5 55.56 33.83 10.53
C ILE A 5 54.63 33.04 9.56
N PRO A 6 54.30 31.75 9.76
CA PRO A 6 53.34 31.05 8.92
C PRO A 6 51.92 31.40 9.40
N ILE A 7 51.14 32.10 8.56
CA ILE A 7 49.71 32.34 8.84
C ILE A 7 48.91 31.23 8.18
N LEU A 8 48.67 30.23 9.01
CA LEU A 8 47.49 29.38 9.01
C LEU A 8 46.24 30.28 9.08
N PHE A 9 45.52 30.39 7.97
CA PHE A 9 44.15 30.88 7.88
C PHE A 9 43.43 29.89 6.96
N CYS A 10 42.98 28.74 7.46
CA CYS A 10 41.71 28.59 8.17
C CYS A 10 40.58 29.34 7.45
N SER A 11 39.90 28.66 6.52
CA SER A 11 38.51 28.85 6.04
C SER A 11 38.33 27.95 4.81
N ILE A 12 38.22 26.63 4.97
CA ILE A 12 36.94 25.91 5.08
C ILE A 12 35.79 26.66 4.37
N PHE A 13 35.73 26.52 3.04
CA PHE A 13 34.48 26.76 2.32
C PHE A 13 33.57 25.58 2.60
N TYR A 14 32.71 25.77 3.60
CA TYR A 14 31.62 24.86 3.90
C TYR A 14 30.70 24.75 2.69
N THR A 15 30.51 23.51 2.24
CA THR A 15 29.45 23.08 1.34
C THR A 15 28.10 23.37 1.99
N SER A 16 27.33 24.31 1.47
CA SER A 16 25.92 24.44 1.77
C SER A 16 25.17 23.32 1.05
N HIS A 17 25.10 22.14 1.66
CA HIS A 17 24.10 21.15 1.29
C HIS A 17 22.76 21.61 1.87
N SER A 18 21.98 22.30 1.04
CA SER A 18 20.56 22.51 1.30
C SER A 18 19.87 21.15 1.16
N ILE A 19 19.75 20.43 2.26
CA ILE A 19 18.80 19.33 2.37
C ILE A 19 17.43 20.00 2.47
N ALA A 20 16.85 20.29 1.31
CA ALA A 20 15.43 20.58 1.24
C ALA A 20 14.71 19.25 1.49
N ASP A 21 13.98 19.19 2.60
CA ASP A 21 12.99 18.15 2.81
C ASP A 21 11.95 18.30 1.69
N PRO A 22 11.72 17.26 0.86
CA PRO A 22 10.83 17.36 -0.30
C PRO A 22 9.36 17.56 0.09
N PHE A 23 9.04 17.63 1.39
CA PHE A 23 7.69 17.82 1.91
C PHE A 23 7.44 19.14 2.65
N TYR A 24 8.37 20.11 2.66
CA TYR A 24 8.11 21.45 3.21
C TYR A 24 7.99 22.50 2.09
N GLY A 25 6.75 22.84 1.75
CA GLY A 25 6.44 24.08 1.01
C GLY A 25 6.66 25.28 1.92
N GLU A 26 7.37 26.29 1.43
CA GLU A 26 7.62 27.55 2.14
C GLU A 26 6.30 28.21 2.55
N GLU A 27 6.07 28.38 3.85
CA GLU A 27 5.02 29.23 4.39
C GLU A 27 5.43 30.70 4.21
N GLN A 28 5.06 31.29 3.06
CA GLN A 28 5.02 32.74 2.91
C GLN A 28 3.64 33.24 3.36
N GLU A 29 3.57 33.73 4.60
CA GLU A 29 2.50 34.62 5.03
C GLU A 29 2.57 35.94 4.24
N LYS A 30 1.62 36.18 3.33
CA LYS A 30 0.91 37.47 3.19
C LYS A 30 -0.51 37.26 2.65
N GLU A 31 -1.44 37.93 3.31
CA GLU A 31 -2.90 37.81 3.20
C GLU A 31 -3.45 38.20 1.81
N SER A 32 -4.44 37.43 1.35
CA SER A 32 -5.81 37.89 1.02
C SER A 32 -6.38 37.25 -0.25
N THR A 33 -7.59 36.70 -0.11
CA THR A 33 -8.59 36.44 -1.16
C THR A 33 -8.26 35.41 -2.24
N SER A 34 -8.54 34.14 -1.95
CA SER A 34 -9.65 33.41 -2.58
C SER A 34 -9.62 31.96 -2.09
N LYS A 35 -10.67 31.56 -1.38
CA LYS A 35 -10.90 30.16 -1.00
C LYS A 35 -11.24 29.36 -2.25
N THR A 36 -10.24 28.99 -3.05
CA THR A 36 -10.36 27.83 -3.92
C THR A 36 -10.02 26.62 -3.07
N LYS A 37 -11.04 26.16 -2.34
CA LYS A 37 -11.08 24.86 -1.70
C LYS A 37 -10.80 23.84 -2.81
N SER A 38 -9.56 23.37 -2.91
CA SER A 38 -9.22 22.20 -3.70
C SER A 38 -10.05 21.08 -3.10
N THR A 39 -11.19 20.82 -3.74
CA THR A 39 -11.97 19.62 -3.49
C THR A 39 -11.09 18.48 -3.97
N ILE A 40 -10.26 17.96 -3.07
CA ILE A 40 -9.83 16.59 -3.14
C ILE A 40 -11.13 15.81 -3.15
N THR A 41 -11.60 15.47 -4.35
CA THR A 41 -12.66 14.49 -4.55
C THR A 41 -12.11 13.23 -3.94
N LYS A 42 -12.47 12.97 -2.67
CA LYS A 42 -12.38 11.64 -2.07
C LYS A 42 -13.10 10.75 -3.07
N LYS A 43 -12.33 10.00 -3.85
CA LYS A 43 -12.84 8.98 -4.77
C LYS A 43 -13.84 8.20 -3.93
N GLY A 44 -15.12 8.28 -4.29
CA GLY A 44 -16.21 7.79 -3.45
C GLY A 44 -15.83 6.39 -2.99
N VAL A 45 -15.71 6.21 -1.68
CA VAL A 45 -15.50 4.88 -1.12
C VAL A 45 -16.66 4.06 -1.65
N LYS A 46 -16.38 3.09 -2.51
CA LYS A 46 -17.38 2.10 -2.89
C LYS A 46 -17.82 1.46 -1.57
N THR A 47 -18.98 1.85 -1.10
CA THR A 47 -19.58 1.26 0.08
C THR A 47 -20.15 -0.07 -0.38
N THR A 48 -19.46 -1.16 -0.05
CA THR A 48 -20.04 -2.49 -0.13
C THR A 48 -21.29 -2.53 0.73
N SER A 49 -22.32 -3.27 0.31
CA SER A 49 -23.56 -3.42 1.08
C SER A 49 -23.34 -4.10 2.44
N CYS A 50 -22.19 -4.77 2.62
CA CYS A 50 -21.81 -5.48 3.83
C CYS A 50 -20.76 -4.71 4.63
N GLU A 51 -20.89 -4.76 5.96
CA GLU A 51 -19.88 -4.28 6.89
C GLU A 51 -18.61 -5.13 6.79
N LEU A 52 -17.46 -4.45 6.77
CA LEU A 52 -16.17 -5.12 6.70
C LEU A 52 -15.90 -5.86 8.02
N PRO A 53 -15.22 -7.01 7.99
CA PRO A 53 -14.84 -7.71 9.20
C PRO A 53 -13.91 -6.84 10.07
N GLU A 54 -14.25 -6.68 11.36
CA GLU A 54 -13.54 -5.79 12.30
C GLU A 54 -12.05 -6.15 12.48
N ASN A 55 -11.66 -7.40 12.27
CA ASN A 55 -10.30 -7.91 12.49
C ASN A 55 -9.57 -8.31 11.19
N ALA A 56 -9.99 -7.78 10.04
CA ALA A 56 -9.34 -8.08 8.77
C ALA A 56 -8.00 -7.36 8.63
N ASN A 57 -6.96 -8.08 8.18
CA ASN A 57 -5.68 -7.47 7.84
C ASN A 57 -5.82 -6.75 6.49
N ILE A 58 -5.71 -5.42 6.50
CA ILE A 58 -5.91 -4.63 5.27
C ILE A 58 -4.64 -4.66 4.43
N VAL A 59 -4.77 -5.17 3.21
CA VAL A 59 -3.70 -5.20 2.21
C VAL A 59 -4.08 -4.30 1.04
N ASN A 60 -3.12 -3.53 0.53
CA ASN A 60 -3.31 -2.72 -0.67
C ASN A 60 -2.41 -3.26 -1.78
N ILE A 61 -2.98 -3.45 -2.96
CA ILE A 61 -2.25 -3.85 -4.17
C ILE A 61 -2.45 -2.80 -5.26
N PRO A 62 -1.43 -2.52 -6.08
CA PRO A 62 -1.51 -1.50 -7.12
C PRO A 62 -2.25 -1.96 -8.38
N ILE A 63 -2.76 -3.19 -8.42
CA ILE A 63 -3.37 -3.83 -9.58
C ILE A 63 -4.74 -4.42 -9.25
N GLU A 64 -5.54 -4.74 -10.27
CA GLU A 64 -6.80 -5.46 -10.10
C GLU A 64 -6.54 -6.90 -9.62
N PHE A 65 -7.40 -7.42 -8.74
CA PHE A 65 -7.21 -8.76 -8.18
C PHE A 65 -7.44 -9.85 -9.24
N GLU A 66 -8.30 -9.58 -10.22
CA GLU A 66 -8.61 -10.45 -11.35
C GLU A 66 -7.42 -10.63 -12.31
N GLU A 67 -6.45 -9.70 -12.30
CA GLU A 67 -5.21 -9.82 -13.07
C GLU A 67 -4.17 -10.74 -12.39
N LEU A 68 -4.42 -11.12 -11.14
CA LEU A 68 -3.55 -12.02 -10.39
C LEU A 68 -3.88 -13.48 -10.67
N LYS A 69 -2.85 -14.28 -10.95
CA LYS A 69 -2.96 -15.73 -11.10
C LYS A 69 -2.37 -16.42 -9.88
N LEU A 70 -3.15 -17.31 -9.25
CA LEU A 70 -2.64 -18.20 -8.21
C LEU A 70 -1.57 -19.13 -8.81
N VAL A 71 -0.37 -19.13 -8.23
CA VAL A 71 0.77 -19.96 -8.67
C VAL A 71 1.21 -20.98 -7.63
N GLY A 72 0.84 -20.78 -6.36
CA GLY A 72 1.30 -21.67 -5.31
C GLY A 72 0.73 -21.36 -3.94
N VAL A 73 1.01 -22.23 -2.99
CA VAL A 73 0.82 -22.01 -1.56
C VAL A 73 2.13 -22.29 -0.86
N LEU A 74 2.61 -21.31 -0.09
CA LEU A 74 3.80 -21.41 0.75
C LEU A 74 3.37 -21.79 2.16
N LYS A 75 3.86 -22.93 2.66
CA LYS A 75 3.70 -23.32 4.05
C LYS A 75 5.07 -23.38 4.71
N TYR A 76 5.30 -22.51 5.68
CA TYR A 76 6.54 -22.48 6.47
C TYR A 76 6.18 -22.35 7.94
N ASN A 77 6.60 -23.32 8.75
CA ASN A 77 6.16 -23.48 10.14
C ASN A 77 4.62 -23.51 10.22
N ASN A 78 4.03 -22.58 10.98
CA ASN A 78 2.58 -22.42 11.14
C ASN A 78 2.01 -21.33 10.22
N ILE A 79 2.82 -20.74 9.34
CA ILE A 79 2.39 -19.69 8.42
C ILE A 79 2.04 -20.34 7.08
N THR A 80 0.83 -20.06 6.60
CA THR A 80 0.37 -20.48 5.27
C THR A 80 0.02 -19.23 4.46
N LYS A 81 0.63 -19.09 3.28
CA LYS A 81 0.41 -17.97 2.36
C LYS A 81 0.05 -18.46 0.98
N ALA A 82 -0.85 -17.76 0.32
CA ALA A 82 -1.15 -17.96 -1.09
C ALA A 82 -0.24 -17.06 -1.92
N LEU A 83 0.37 -17.63 -2.96
CA LEU A 83 1.28 -16.93 -3.86
C LEU A 83 0.56 -16.66 -5.18
N PHE A 84 0.50 -15.40 -5.56
CA PHE A 84 -0.07 -14.93 -6.80
C PHE A 84 1.00 -14.24 -7.64
N ILE A 85 0.83 -14.27 -8.95
CA ILE A 85 1.68 -13.58 -9.89
C ILE A 85 0.84 -12.69 -10.81
N ASP A 86 1.34 -11.52 -11.15
CA ASP A 86 0.75 -10.69 -12.20
C ASP A 86 1.33 -11.03 -13.59
N LYS A 87 0.85 -10.33 -14.61
CA LYS A 87 1.35 -10.44 -15.99
C LYS A 87 2.83 -10.04 -16.17
N ASN A 88 3.37 -9.24 -15.26
CA ASN A 88 4.77 -8.78 -15.26
C ASN A 88 5.68 -9.70 -14.44
N SER A 89 5.18 -10.85 -13.98
CA SER A 89 5.90 -11.78 -13.10
C SER A 89 6.22 -11.24 -11.70
N GLN A 90 5.52 -10.20 -11.24
CA GLN A 90 5.59 -9.71 -9.87
C GLN A 90 4.83 -10.66 -8.93
N LEU A 91 5.51 -11.09 -7.87
CA LEU A 91 4.94 -11.98 -6.87
C LEU A 91 4.20 -11.18 -5.79
N PHE A 92 3.02 -11.67 -5.42
CA PHE A 92 2.21 -11.18 -4.32
C PHE A 92 1.88 -12.34 -3.39
N ASP A 93 1.99 -12.11 -2.09
CA ASP A 93 1.61 -13.09 -1.09
C ASP A 93 0.45 -12.58 -0.24
N PHE A 94 -0.54 -13.45 -0.03
CA PHE A 94 -1.66 -13.17 0.85
C PHE A 94 -1.77 -14.22 1.95
N SER A 95 -2.12 -13.76 3.14
CA SER A 95 -2.40 -14.57 4.32
C SER A 95 -3.91 -14.81 4.45
N GLN A 96 -4.26 -15.80 5.26
CA GLN A 96 -5.66 -16.00 5.63
C GLN A 96 -6.19 -14.76 6.37
N ASN A 97 -7.42 -14.34 6.05
CA ASN A 97 -8.10 -13.14 6.53
C ASN A 97 -7.55 -11.80 6.00
N ASP A 98 -6.65 -11.82 5.01
CA ASP A 98 -6.28 -10.59 4.31
C ASP A 98 -7.47 -10.03 3.54
N PHE A 99 -7.65 -8.72 3.63
CA PHE A 99 -8.70 -7.97 2.95
C PHE A 99 -8.08 -6.92 2.03
N ILE A 100 -8.27 -7.12 0.73
CA ILE A 100 -7.84 -6.18 -0.31
C ILE A 100 -8.89 -5.09 -0.46
N LYS A 101 -8.68 -3.96 0.23
CA LYS A 101 -9.70 -2.92 0.42
C LYS A 101 -10.21 -2.31 -0.87
N ASP A 102 -9.31 -1.97 -1.78
CA ASP A 102 -9.69 -1.30 -3.04
C ASP A 102 -10.44 -2.22 -4.02
N LYS A 103 -10.45 -3.53 -3.74
CA LYS A 103 -11.05 -4.57 -4.58
C LYS A 103 -12.19 -5.31 -3.90
N SER A 104 -12.50 -4.98 -2.64
CA SER A 104 -13.53 -5.65 -1.86
C SER A 104 -13.35 -7.18 -1.84
N ILE A 105 -12.09 -7.65 -1.80
CA ILE A 105 -11.75 -9.07 -1.77
C ILE A 105 -11.26 -9.47 -0.39
N GLN A 106 -11.71 -10.61 0.12
CA GLN A 106 -11.19 -11.20 1.36
C GLN A 106 -10.71 -12.62 1.14
N ILE A 107 -9.49 -12.94 1.54
CA ILE A 107 -8.98 -14.31 1.55
C ILE A 107 -9.52 -15.03 2.78
N ASN A 108 -10.40 -16.01 2.61
CA ASN A 108 -11.04 -16.71 3.74
C ASN A 108 -10.26 -17.95 4.18
N GLU A 109 -9.75 -18.72 3.24
CA GLU A 109 -9.11 -20.02 3.51
C GLU A 109 -7.99 -20.28 2.50
N ILE A 110 -6.85 -20.75 3.00
CA ILE A 110 -5.73 -21.21 2.17
C ILE A 110 -5.41 -22.65 2.58
N ASN A 111 -5.50 -23.58 1.65
CA ASN A 111 -5.09 -24.96 1.84
C ASN A 111 -4.16 -25.41 0.70
N THR A 112 -3.58 -26.60 0.82
CA THR A 112 -2.58 -27.09 -0.15
C THR A 112 -3.13 -27.40 -1.54
N LYS A 113 -4.46 -27.35 -1.73
CA LYS A 113 -5.14 -27.68 -2.99
C LYS A 113 -5.90 -26.50 -3.59
N ALA A 114 -6.24 -25.50 -2.77
CA ALA A 114 -7.11 -24.41 -3.15
C ALA A 114 -6.97 -23.19 -2.22
N VAL A 115 -7.32 -22.04 -2.77
CA VAL A 115 -7.52 -20.78 -2.06
C VAL A 115 -8.97 -20.37 -2.23
N LYS A 116 -9.65 -20.05 -1.14
CA LYS A 116 -11.01 -19.52 -1.15
C LYS A 116 -11.01 -18.05 -0.77
N TYR A 117 -11.73 -17.26 -1.54
CA TYR A 117 -11.91 -15.84 -1.25
C TYR A 117 -13.36 -15.41 -1.47
N THR A 118 -13.76 -14.35 -0.77
CA THR A 118 -15.05 -13.70 -0.92
C THR A 118 -14.87 -12.47 -1.78
N ASN A 119 -15.74 -12.31 -2.78
CA ASN A 119 -15.88 -11.05 -3.50
C ASN A 119 -17.11 -10.30 -2.96
N TRP A 120 -16.85 -9.25 -2.19
CA TRP A 120 -17.90 -8.46 -1.56
C TRP A 120 -18.61 -7.50 -2.53
N ASP A 121 -17.98 -7.14 -3.66
CA ASP A 121 -18.64 -6.38 -4.73
C ASP A 121 -19.71 -7.23 -5.45
N LEU A 122 -19.61 -8.57 -5.39
CA LEU A 122 -20.59 -9.51 -5.95
C LEU A 122 -21.56 -10.09 -4.90
N THR A 123 -21.48 -9.63 -3.66
CA THR A 123 -22.29 -10.16 -2.56
C THR A 123 -23.51 -9.28 -2.30
N ASP A 124 -24.70 -9.81 -2.58
CA ASP A 124 -25.97 -9.14 -2.26
C ASP A 124 -26.46 -9.44 -0.83
N ASP A 125 -26.24 -10.68 -0.36
CA ASP A 125 -26.63 -11.15 0.99
C ASP A 125 -25.40 -11.41 1.84
N CYS A 126 -25.19 -10.59 2.87
CA CYS A 126 -24.03 -10.69 3.77
C CYS A 126 -24.01 -11.99 4.60
N ASN A 127 -25.15 -12.70 4.72
CA ASN A 127 -25.19 -14.01 5.37
C ASN A 127 -24.74 -15.15 4.44
N ARG A 128 -24.68 -14.89 3.13
CA ARG A 128 -24.31 -15.83 2.08
C ARG A 128 -23.32 -15.17 1.12
N PRO A 129 -22.09 -14.87 1.58
CA PRO A 129 -21.11 -14.18 0.76
C PRO A 129 -20.77 -14.95 -0.51
N TYR A 130 -20.54 -14.22 -1.60
CA TYR A 130 -20.13 -14.80 -2.87
C TYR A 130 -18.69 -15.30 -2.77
N GLN A 131 -18.54 -16.61 -2.58
CA GLN A 131 -17.25 -17.28 -2.42
C GLN A 131 -16.77 -17.91 -3.73
N ILE A 132 -15.51 -17.64 -4.04
CA ILE A 132 -14.81 -18.20 -5.20
C ILE A 132 -13.69 -19.10 -4.70
N THR A 133 -13.55 -20.27 -5.33
CA THR A 133 -12.48 -21.23 -5.04
C THR A 133 -11.52 -21.32 -6.21
N LEU A 134 -10.28 -20.90 -5.99
CA LEU A 134 -9.17 -21.08 -6.92
C LEU A 134 -8.48 -22.39 -6.61
N LYS A 135 -8.38 -23.29 -7.60
CA LYS A 135 -7.64 -24.55 -7.46
C LYS A 135 -6.21 -24.37 -7.97
N LEU A 136 -5.27 -25.05 -7.32
CA LEU A 136 -3.88 -25.16 -7.75
C LEU A 136 -3.72 -26.19 -8.86
#